data_AF-A0A963U9I6-F1
#
_entry.id   AF-A0A963U9I6-F1
#
_cell.length_a   1.000
_cell.length_b   1.000
_cell.length_c   1.000
_cell.angle_alpha   90.00
_cell.angle_beta   90.00
_cell.angle_gamma   90.00
#
_symmetry.space_group_name_H-M   'P 1'
#
loop_
_entity.id
_entity.type
_entity.pdbx_description
1 polymer ?
#
loop_
_entity_poly.entity_id
_entity_poly.type
_entity_poly.pdbx_seq_one_letter_code
_entity_poly.pdbx_strand_id
1 'polypeptide(L)'
;MHVVFRESHGLEETDTPMDLGQDPAEIVVLSFSDSDLGAFAAGWHRAAGGLPTLRLANLVALRHPLSVDTYVERTLSGTKGILVRLIGGESYWPYGLAQLQDHARRHGIALAVLPADGREDLRLDELSTLPKSTLRRLQTLCDAGGAVAAQAALQQL
;
A
#
# COMPACT_ATOMS: atom_id res chain seq x y z
N MET A 1 43.30 27.79 12.58
CA MET A 1 41.98 27.28 12.98
C MET A 1 41.09 27.31 11.74
N HIS A 2 40.91 26.18 11.05
CA HIS A 2 40.01 26.11 9.91
C HIS A 2 38.64 25.65 10.41
N VAL A 3 37.64 26.53 10.29
CA VAL A 3 36.24 26.14 10.45
C VAL A 3 35.87 25.36 9.20
N VAL A 4 35.62 24.06 9.36
CA VAL A 4 35.01 23.25 8.32
C VAL A 4 33.55 23.66 8.25
N PHE A 5 33.14 24.27 7.15
CA PHE A 5 31.73 24.47 6.82
C PHE A 5 31.10 23.08 6.67
N ARG A 6 30.24 22.72 7.62
CA ARG A 6 29.34 21.58 7.47
C ARG A 6 28.26 22.06 6.51
N GLU A 7 28.36 21.66 5.24
CA GLU A 7 27.24 21.77 4.31
C GLU A 7 26.09 20.94 4.87
N SER A 8 25.17 21.64 5.56
CA SER A 8 23.82 21.17 5.76
C SER A 8 23.31 20.74 4.39
N HIS A 9 23.10 19.44 4.20
CA HIS A 9 22.39 18.91 3.03
C HIS A 9 20.94 19.37 3.14
N GLY A 10 20.72 20.64 2.81
CA GLY A 10 19.43 21.20 2.50
C GLY A 10 19.18 20.96 1.03
N LEU A 11 18.72 19.75 0.72
CA LEU A 11 17.94 19.43 -0.47
C LEU A 11 17.05 18.26 -0.04
N GLU A 12 16.00 18.55 0.72
CA GLU A 12 14.79 17.76 0.61
C GLU A 12 14.38 17.89 -0.87
N GLU A 13 14.82 16.93 -1.68
CA GLU A 13 14.26 16.69 -2.99
C GLU A 13 12.78 16.40 -2.72
N THR A 14 11.99 17.46 -2.75
CA THR A 14 10.56 17.40 -2.51
C THR A 14 10.04 16.64 -3.71
N ASP A 15 9.72 15.35 -3.49
CA ASP A 15 9.19 14.48 -4.53
C ASP A 15 8.13 15.25 -5.31
N THR A 16 8.30 15.37 -6.63
CA THR A 16 7.34 16.15 -7.43
C THR A 16 5.98 15.47 -7.34
N PRO A 17 4.89 16.20 -7.01
CA PRO A 17 3.57 15.60 -6.95
C PRO A 17 3.19 15.00 -8.30
N MET A 18 2.75 13.75 -8.25
CA MET A 18 2.20 13.00 -9.37
C MET A 18 0.72 12.68 -9.13
N ASP A 19 -0.12 12.89 -10.15
CA ASP A 19 -1.46 12.31 -10.21
C ASP A 19 -1.38 11.03 -11.05
N LEU A 20 -1.77 9.90 -10.47
CA LEU A 20 -1.74 8.61 -11.16
C LEU A 20 -2.88 8.47 -12.18
N GLY A 21 -3.94 9.27 -12.08
CA GLY A 21 -5.08 9.22 -12.99
C GLY A 21 -5.82 7.89 -13.00
N GLN A 22 -5.74 7.10 -11.91
CA GLN A 22 -6.46 5.83 -11.81
C GLN A 22 -7.94 6.06 -11.52
N ASP A 23 -8.80 5.38 -12.28
CA ASP A 23 -10.24 5.33 -11.98
C ASP A 23 -10.50 4.54 -10.68
N PRO A 24 -11.63 4.78 -9.99
CA PRO A 24 -12.02 4.03 -8.81
C PRO A 24 -12.00 2.51 -8.96
N ALA A 25 -11.74 1.79 -7.86
CA ALA A 25 -11.83 0.34 -7.79
C ALA A 25 -12.24 -0.20 -6.42
N GLU A 26 -12.77 -1.42 -6.41
CA GLU A 26 -13.22 -2.10 -5.20
C GLU A 26 -12.07 -2.63 -4.35
N ILE A 27 -10.96 -3.03 -4.97
CA ILE A 27 -9.73 -3.43 -4.28
C ILE A 27 -8.56 -2.59 -4.79
N VAL A 28 -7.72 -2.13 -3.86
CA VAL A 28 -6.46 -1.45 -4.17
C VAL A 28 -5.30 -2.16 -3.49
N VAL A 29 -4.22 -2.41 -4.23
CA VAL A 29 -2.95 -2.90 -3.67
C VAL A 29 -1.84 -1.89 -3.93
N LEU A 30 -1.15 -1.52 -2.86
CA LEU A 30 -0.04 -0.57 -2.87
C LEU A 30 1.25 -1.28 -2.42
N SER A 31 2.35 -1.08 -3.14
CA SER A 31 3.67 -1.62 -2.75
C SER A 31 4.81 -0.77 -3.29
N PHE A 32 5.98 -0.81 -2.66
CA PHE A 32 7.22 -0.32 -3.27
C PHE A 32 7.82 -1.33 -4.28
N SER A 33 7.38 -2.60 -4.22
CA SER A 33 7.89 -3.71 -5.04
C SER A 33 7.04 -3.91 -6.29
N ASP A 34 7.61 -3.64 -7.47
CA ASP A 34 6.94 -3.95 -8.75
C ASP A 34 6.71 -5.45 -8.93
N SER A 35 7.56 -6.29 -8.32
CA SER A 35 7.35 -7.74 -8.28
C SER A 35 6.09 -8.13 -7.51
N ASP A 36 5.80 -7.46 -6.39
CA ASP A 36 4.56 -7.68 -5.64
C ASP A 36 3.36 -7.29 -6.51
N LEU A 37 3.40 -6.09 -7.09
CA LEU A 37 2.33 -5.60 -7.96
C LEU A 37 2.11 -6.53 -9.17
N GLY A 38 3.18 -7.01 -9.79
CA GLY A 38 3.12 -7.98 -10.88
C GLY A 38 2.47 -9.32 -10.46
N ALA A 39 2.74 -9.80 -9.24
CA ALA A 39 2.09 -11.00 -8.71
C ALA A 39 0.57 -10.79 -8.52
N PHE A 40 0.15 -9.64 -7.99
CA PHE A 40 -1.28 -9.29 -7.86
C PHE A 40 -1.97 -9.12 -9.20
N ALA A 41 -1.32 -8.51 -10.19
CA ALA A 41 -1.84 -8.42 -11.55
C ALA A 41 -2.08 -9.83 -12.14
N ALA A 42 -1.09 -10.71 -12.02
CA ALA A 42 -1.18 -12.08 -12.51
C ALA A 42 -2.26 -12.89 -11.78
N GLY A 43 -2.39 -12.73 -10.45
CA GLY A 43 -3.44 -13.36 -9.66
C GLY A 43 -4.84 -12.88 -10.03
N TRP A 44 -5.00 -11.58 -10.28
CA TRP A 44 -6.26 -11.01 -10.74
C TRP A 44 -6.67 -11.52 -12.12
N HIS A 45 -5.75 -11.53 -13.09
CA HIS A 45 -6.02 -12.09 -14.42
C HIS A 45 -6.34 -13.59 -14.38
N ARG A 46 -5.65 -14.34 -13.51
CA ARG A 46 -5.92 -15.77 -13.33
C ARG A 46 -7.34 -16.06 -12.85
N ALA A 47 -7.94 -15.16 -12.07
CA ALA A 47 -9.32 -15.31 -11.60
C ALA A 47 -10.38 -15.19 -12.71
N ALA A 48 -10.00 -14.77 -13.93
CA ALA A 48 -10.85 -14.74 -15.11
C ALA A 48 -12.22 -14.05 -14.88
N GLY A 49 -12.21 -12.91 -14.17
CA GLY A 49 -13.42 -12.14 -13.84
C GLY A 49 -14.11 -12.53 -12.54
N GLY A 50 -13.59 -13.54 -11.81
CA GLY A 50 -14.10 -13.94 -10.49
C GLY A 50 -13.64 -13.07 -9.31
N LEU A 51 -13.05 -11.91 -9.57
CA LEU A 51 -12.56 -10.97 -8.56
C LEU A 51 -13.12 -9.56 -8.81
N PRO A 52 -13.25 -8.74 -7.74
CA PRO A 52 -13.63 -7.33 -7.86
C PRO A 52 -12.66 -6.53 -8.75
N THR A 53 -13.06 -5.31 -9.10
CA THR A 53 -12.16 -4.37 -9.80
C THR A 53 -10.90 -4.09 -8.98
N LEU A 54 -9.74 -4.03 -9.64
CA LEU A 54 -8.44 -3.89 -8.99
C LEU A 54 -7.67 -2.66 -9.50
N ARG A 55 -7.04 -1.93 -8.60
CA ARG A 55 -5.94 -1.00 -8.92
C ARG A 55 -4.68 -1.39 -8.17
N LEU A 56 -3.56 -1.21 -8.87
CA LEU A 56 -2.22 -1.46 -8.39
C LEU A 56 -1.45 -0.15 -8.51
N ALA A 57 -0.79 0.29 -7.45
CA ALA A 57 0.04 1.48 -7.51
C ALA A 57 1.35 1.29 -6.75
N ASN A 58 2.42 1.77 -7.37
CA ASN A 58 3.72 1.81 -6.72
C ASN A 58 3.78 3.02 -5.77
N LEU A 59 4.14 2.78 -4.51
CA LEU A 59 4.23 3.81 -3.48
C LEU A 59 5.26 4.90 -3.78
N VAL A 60 6.23 4.66 -4.68
CA VAL A 60 7.14 5.72 -5.17
C VAL A 60 6.36 6.88 -5.77
N ALA A 61 5.29 6.61 -6.53
CA ALA A 61 4.46 7.65 -7.14
C ALA A 61 3.55 8.38 -6.13
N LEU A 62 3.46 7.87 -4.89
CA LEU A 62 2.61 8.39 -3.83
C LEU A 62 3.43 8.92 -2.64
N ARG A 63 4.69 9.29 -2.84
CA ARG A 63 5.52 9.83 -1.75
C ARG A 63 5.13 11.25 -1.33
N HIS A 64 4.78 12.09 -2.31
CA HIS A 64 4.38 13.46 -2.03
C HIS A 64 2.96 13.51 -1.42
N PRO A 65 2.72 14.27 -0.33
CA PRO A 65 1.41 14.35 0.32
C PRO A 65 0.24 14.66 -0.63
N LEU A 66 0.42 15.61 -1.55
CA LEU A 66 -0.61 15.94 -2.55
C LEU A 66 -0.97 14.75 -3.47
N SER A 67 0.01 13.88 -3.79
CA SER A 67 -0.26 12.67 -4.57
C SER A 67 -1.10 11.68 -3.79
N VAL A 68 -0.83 11.52 -2.49
CA VAL A 68 -1.64 10.71 -1.58
C VAL A 68 -3.07 11.24 -1.53
N ASP A 69 -3.24 12.53 -1.26
CA ASP A 69 -4.56 13.15 -1.12
C ASP A 69 -5.38 13.00 -2.39
N THR A 70 -4.76 13.30 -3.54
CA THR A 70 -5.39 13.15 -4.86
C THR A 70 -5.78 11.70 -5.12
N TYR A 71 -4.92 10.73 -4.74
CA TYR A 71 -5.20 9.32 -4.91
C TYR A 71 -6.36 8.85 -4.03
N VAL A 72 -6.39 9.26 -2.75
CA VAL A 72 -7.46 8.96 -1.80
C VAL A 72 -8.79 9.50 -2.30
N GLU A 73 -8.81 10.76 -2.76
CA GLU A 73 -10.04 11.39 -3.24
C GLU A 73 -10.57 10.76 -4.53
N ARG A 74 -9.69 10.53 -5.51
CA ARG A 74 -10.10 10.11 -6.86
C ARG A 74 -10.26 8.61 -7.02
N THR A 75 -9.39 7.83 -6.38
CA THR A 75 -9.27 6.38 -6.65
C THR A 75 -9.94 5.54 -5.57
N LEU A 76 -9.95 6.00 -4.31
CA LEU A 76 -10.49 5.19 -3.20
C LEU A 76 -12.00 5.30 -3.01
N SER A 77 -12.68 6.07 -3.87
CA SER A 77 -14.13 6.16 -3.88
C SER A 77 -14.78 4.80 -4.16
N GLY A 78 -15.57 4.29 -3.22
CA GLY A 78 -16.22 2.98 -3.34
C GLY A 78 -15.29 1.77 -3.14
N THR A 79 -14.04 1.98 -2.73
CA THR A 79 -13.13 0.90 -2.35
C THR A 79 -13.63 0.16 -1.12
N LYS A 80 -13.52 -1.17 -1.15
CA LYS A 80 -13.94 -2.09 -0.09
C LYS A 80 -12.73 -2.70 0.62
N GLY A 81 -11.63 -2.89 -0.10
CA GLY A 81 -10.38 -3.46 0.43
C GLY A 81 -9.15 -2.71 -0.04
N ILE A 82 -8.22 -2.45 0.89
CA ILE A 82 -6.91 -1.85 0.62
C ILE A 82 -5.85 -2.74 1.26
N LEU A 83 -4.88 -3.16 0.45
CA LEU A 83 -3.71 -3.90 0.90
C LEU A 83 -2.45 -3.09 0.63
N VAL A 84 -1.68 -2.82 1.68
CA VAL A 84 -0.39 -2.14 1.58
C VAL A 84 0.71 -3.14 1.93
N ARG A 85 1.64 -3.37 1.00
CA ARG A 85 2.89 -4.11 1.24
C ARG A 85 4.02 -3.09 1.44
N LEU A 86 4.49 -2.97 2.68
CA LEU A 86 5.44 -1.93 3.07
C LEU A 86 6.75 -2.52 3.57
N ILE A 87 7.86 -2.15 2.94
CA ILE A 87 9.21 -2.49 3.41
C ILE A 87 9.71 -1.40 4.37
N GLY A 88 10.25 -1.79 5.52
CA GLY A 88 10.87 -0.88 6.48
C GLY A 88 9.94 -0.25 7.53
N GLY A 89 8.66 -0.61 7.55
CA GLY A 89 7.69 -0.18 8.57
C GLY A 89 7.12 1.22 8.35
N GLU A 90 6.35 1.71 9.32
CA GLU A 90 5.54 2.95 9.22
C GLU A 90 6.34 4.18 8.75
N SER A 91 7.60 4.30 9.19
CA SER A 91 8.44 5.48 8.92
C SER A 91 8.78 5.69 7.45
N TYR A 92 8.61 4.67 6.59
CA TYR A 92 8.88 4.77 5.16
C TYR A 92 7.77 5.47 4.37
N TRP A 93 6.54 5.49 4.90
CA TRP A 93 5.41 6.14 4.23
C TRP A 93 4.35 6.65 5.23
N PRO A 94 4.74 7.48 6.23
CA PRO A 94 3.91 7.78 7.39
C PRO A 94 2.64 8.56 7.02
N TYR A 95 2.77 9.56 6.13
CA TYR A 95 1.63 10.37 5.70
C TYR A 95 0.56 9.54 4.98
N GLY A 96 0.99 8.70 4.03
CA GLY A 96 0.10 7.81 3.30
C GLY A 96 -0.64 6.85 4.22
N LEU A 97 0.05 6.21 5.15
CA LEU A 97 -0.57 5.32 6.13
C LEU A 97 -1.59 6.03 7.01
N ALA A 98 -1.30 7.26 7.45
CA ALA A 98 -2.24 8.05 8.24
C ALA A 98 -3.51 8.38 7.44
N GLN A 99 -3.37 8.81 6.19
CA GLN A 99 -4.52 9.09 5.31
C GLN A 99 -5.35 7.83 5.02
N LEU A 100 -4.70 6.71 4.72
CA LEU A 100 -5.40 5.44 4.48
C LEU A 100 -6.11 4.94 5.73
N GLN A 101 -5.49 5.04 6.90
CA GLN A 101 -6.11 4.63 8.15
C GLN A 101 -7.36 5.46 8.44
N ASP A 102 -7.24 6.79 8.37
CA ASP A 102 -8.36 7.69 8.63
C ASP A 102 -9.51 7.45 7.63
N HIS A 103 -9.18 7.38 6.34
CA HIS A 103 -10.15 7.08 5.29
C HIS A 103 -10.82 5.72 5.52
N ALA A 104 -10.04 4.66 5.77
CA ALA A 104 -10.59 3.33 5.99
C ALA A 104 -11.51 3.25 7.21
N ARG A 105 -11.16 3.92 8.31
CA ARG A 105 -12.01 3.97 9.51
C ARG A 105 -13.30 4.74 9.27
N ARG A 106 -13.23 5.89 8.58
CA ARG A 106 -14.42 6.71 8.26
C ARG A 106 -15.41 5.99 7.34
N HIS A 107 -14.90 5.15 6.43
CA HIS A 107 -15.70 4.52 5.39
C HIS A 107 -15.93 3.01 5.61
N GLY A 108 -15.39 2.42 6.67
CA GLY A 108 -15.54 0.99 6.97
C GLY A 108 -14.81 0.08 5.98
N ILE A 109 -13.70 0.54 5.41
CA ILE A 109 -12.90 -0.20 4.43
C ILE A 109 -12.00 -1.21 5.15
N ALA A 110 -11.88 -2.41 4.58
CA ALA A 110 -10.91 -3.40 5.01
C ALA A 110 -9.49 -2.94 4.63
N LEU A 111 -8.69 -2.55 5.62
CA LEU A 111 -7.32 -2.11 5.45
C LEU A 111 -6.38 -3.15 6.07
N ALA A 112 -5.50 -3.71 5.25
CA ALA A 112 -4.36 -4.52 5.67
C ALA A 112 -3.06 -3.78 5.33
N VAL A 113 -2.26 -3.47 6.34
CA VAL A 113 -0.89 -2.96 6.18
C VAL A 113 0.06 -4.06 6.62
N LEU A 114 0.81 -4.60 5.67
CA LEU A 114 1.62 -5.80 5.84
C LEU A 114 3.11 -5.50 5.64
N PRO A 115 4.00 -5.95 6.56
CA PRO A 115 5.43 -5.86 6.37
C PRO A 115 5.88 -6.71 5.18
N ALA A 116 6.74 -6.15 4.32
CA ALA A 116 7.26 -6.84 3.13
C ALA A 116 8.64 -7.49 3.36
N ASP A 117 9.18 -7.42 4.58
CA ASP A 117 10.50 -7.97 4.96
C ASP A 117 10.42 -9.30 5.74
N GLY A 118 9.20 -9.85 5.88
CA GLY A 118 8.93 -11.12 6.55
C GLY A 118 8.96 -11.07 8.08
N ARG A 119 9.08 -9.88 8.68
CA ARG A 119 9.09 -9.70 10.14
C ARG A 119 7.72 -9.24 10.61
N GLU A 120 7.30 -9.70 11.79
CA GLU A 120 6.09 -9.14 12.40
C GLU A 120 6.30 -7.68 12.78
N ASP A 121 5.30 -6.84 12.48
CA ASP A 121 5.31 -5.42 12.85
C ASP A 121 3.98 -5.07 13.53
N LEU A 122 4.02 -4.93 14.85
CA LEU A 122 2.85 -4.61 15.67
C LEU A 122 2.29 -3.22 15.36
N ARG A 123 3.12 -2.30 14.87
CA ARG A 123 2.68 -0.95 14.53
C ARG A 123 1.84 -0.97 13.25
N LEU A 124 2.24 -1.76 12.26
CA LEU A 124 1.43 -1.97 11.05
C LEU A 124 0.12 -2.71 11.35
N ASP A 125 0.13 -3.64 12.33
CA ASP A 125 -1.10 -4.29 12.81
C ASP A 125 -2.08 -3.26 13.39
N GLU A 126 -1.62 -2.28 14.17
CA GLU A 126 -2.45 -1.20 14.74
C GLU A 126 -2.99 -0.23 13.69
N LEU A 127 -2.23 -0.02 12.61
CA LEU A 127 -2.63 0.83 11.50
C LEU A 127 -3.78 0.21 10.70
N SER A 128 -3.78 -1.11 10.59
CA SER A 128 -4.78 -1.91 9.90
C SER A 128 -6.17 -1.86 10.56
N THR A 129 -7.22 -2.13 9.79
CA THR A 129 -8.60 -2.28 10.31
C THR A 129 -9.05 -3.74 10.38
N LEU A 130 -8.32 -4.66 9.74
CA LEU A 130 -8.61 -6.09 9.75
C LEU A 130 -8.11 -6.79 11.04
N PRO A 131 -8.76 -7.90 11.46
CA PRO A 131 -8.29 -8.70 12.59
C PRO A 131 -6.89 -9.28 12.36
N LYS A 132 -6.09 -9.40 13.43
CA LYS A 132 -4.72 -9.95 13.37
C LYS A 132 -4.63 -11.31 12.70
N SER A 133 -5.59 -12.21 12.92
CA SER A 133 -5.63 -13.51 12.25
C SER A 133 -5.74 -13.40 10.72
N THR A 134 -6.56 -12.46 10.23
CA THR A 134 -6.67 -12.15 8.81
C THR A 134 -5.37 -11.56 8.27
N LEU A 135 -4.75 -10.63 9.02
CA LEU A 135 -3.46 -10.04 8.64
C LEU A 135 -2.37 -11.12 8.51
N ARG A 136 -2.25 -12.03 9.46
CA ARG A 136 -1.27 -13.13 9.41
C ARG A 136 -1.51 -14.09 8.25
N ARG A 137 -2.77 -14.36 7.92
CA ARG A 137 -3.11 -15.18 6.75
C ARG A 137 -2.78 -14.47 5.43
N LEU A 138 -3.12 -13.18 5.31
CA LEU A 138 -2.75 -12.37 4.15
C LEU A 138 -1.23 -12.27 4.01
N GLN A 139 -0.50 -12.08 5.11
CA GLN A 139 0.96 -12.07 5.16
C GLN A 139 1.53 -13.37 4.58
N THR A 140 1.05 -14.52 5.05
CA THR A 140 1.50 -15.83 4.58
C THR A 140 1.29 -16.00 3.07
N LEU A 141 0.15 -15.53 2.54
CA LEU A 141 -0.14 -15.57 1.11
C LEU A 141 0.77 -14.61 0.32
N CYS A 142 1.01 -13.41 0.82
CA CYS A 142 1.90 -12.45 0.17
C CYS A 142 3.35 -12.95 0.14
N ASP A 143 3.82 -13.56 1.23
CA ASP A 143 5.20 -14.06 1.35
C ASP A 143 5.44 -15.34 0.54
N ALA A 144 4.40 -16.15 0.32
CA ALA A 144 4.47 -17.27 -0.63
C ALA A 144 4.67 -16.78 -2.08
N GLY A 145 4.16 -15.59 -2.40
CA GLY A 145 4.33 -14.94 -3.69
C GLY A 145 3.65 -15.65 -4.86
N GLY A 146 3.80 -15.06 -6.05
CA GLY A 146 3.26 -15.59 -7.29
C GLY A 146 1.74 -15.47 -7.44
N ALA A 147 1.26 -15.81 -8.64
CA ALA A 147 -0.12 -15.54 -9.05
C ALA A 147 -1.18 -16.28 -8.22
N VAL A 148 -0.90 -17.52 -7.79
CA VAL A 148 -1.87 -18.33 -7.04
C VAL A 148 -2.10 -17.76 -5.64
N ALA A 149 -1.02 -17.43 -4.92
CA ALA A 149 -1.13 -16.88 -3.59
C ALA A 149 -1.70 -15.45 -3.62
N ALA A 150 -1.30 -14.64 -4.60
CA ALA A 150 -1.86 -13.32 -4.81
C ALA A 150 -3.36 -13.34 -5.14
N GLN A 151 -3.82 -14.27 -5.98
CA GLN A 151 -5.25 -14.48 -6.22
C GLN A 151 -6.00 -14.79 -4.91
N ALA A 152 -5.47 -15.72 -4.10
CA ALA A 152 -6.09 -16.07 -2.83
C ALA A 152 -6.12 -14.90 -1.84
N ALA A 153 -5.08 -14.06 -1.84
CA ALA A 153 -5.05 -12.83 -1.02
C ALA A 153 -6.14 -11.84 -1.46
N LEU A 154 -6.32 -11.63 -2.77
CA LEU A 154 -7.39 -10.78 -3.32
C LEU A 154 -8.79 -11.32 -3.01
N GLN A 155 -8.98 -12.63 -2.95
CA GLN A 155 -10.27 -13.25 -2.59
C GLN A 155 -10.61 -13.11 -1.10
N GLN A 156 -9.61 -12.85 -0.26
CA GLN A 156 -9.76 -12.74 1.19
C GLN A 156 -9.98 -11.30 1.65
N LEU A 157 -9.65 -10.32 0.81
CA LEU A 157 -9.94 -8.88 1.01
C LEU A 157 -11.41 -8.58 0.73
#